data_AF-A0A9E5S0B7-F1
#
_entry.id   AF-A0A9E5S0B7-F1
#
_cell.length_a   1.000
_cell.length_b   1.000
_cell.length_c   1.000
_cell.angle_alpha   90.00
_cell.angle_beta   90.00
_cell.angle_gamma   90.00
#
_symmetry.space_group_name_H-M   'P 1'
#
loop_
_entity.id
_entity.type
_entity.pdbx_description
1 polymer ?
#
loop_
_entity_poly.entity_id
_entity_poly.type
_entity_poly.pdbx_seq_one_letter_code
_entity_poly.pdbx_strand_id
1 'polypeptide(L)' 'MNSSNLPQAGDKVLIISPAYVAGKSGIVCGKEVFSNGELSGRWLIEIASESLVLSLSVNDFKMLNK' A
#
# COMPACT_ATOMS: atom_id res chain seq x y z
N MET A 1 7.86 6.89 22.22
CA MET A 1 7.22 7.71 21.18
C MET A 1 7.35 6.94 19.86
N ASN A 2 6.39 6.09 19.53
CA ASN A 2 6.43 5.34 18.27
C ASN A 2 6.02 6.31 17.17
N SER A 3 6.98 6.77 16.38
CA SER A 3 6.73 7.48 15.13
C SER A 3 5.99 6.53 14.19
N SER A 4 4.67 6.53 14.29
CA SER A 4 3.75 5.89 13.38
C SER A 4 3.91 6.56 12.02
N ASN A 5 4.89 6.14 11.23
CA ASN A 5 4.97 6.45 9.80
C ASN A 5 3.80 5.71 9.13
N LEU A 6 2.61 6.29 9.27
CA LEU A 6 1.43 5.85 8.55
C LEU A 6 1.66 6.13 7.06
N PRO A 7 1.32 5.19 6.17
CA PRO A 7 1.43 5.43 4.73
C PRO A 7 0.66 6.67 4.33
N GLN A 8 1.22 7.42 3.38
CA GLN A 8 0.57 8.56 2.76
C GLN A 8 0.45 8.33 1.26
N ALA A 9 -0.60 8.88 0.66
CA ALA A 9 -0.75 8.87 -0.79
C ALA A 9 0.48 9.51 -1.45
N GLY A 10 1.04 8.83 -2.45
CA GLY A 10 2.29 9.21 -3.12
C GLY A 10 3.55 8.52 -2.56
N ASP A 11 3.47 7.85 -1.41
CA ASP A 11 4.61 7.11 -0.87
C ASP A 11 4.96 5.92 -1.75
N LYS A 12 6.26 5.71 -1.94
CA LYS A 12 6.78 4.53 -2.63
C LYS A 12 6.95 3.39 -1.64
N VAL A 13 6.47 2.22 -2.02
CA VAL A 13 6.50 1.02 -1.18
C VAL A 13 7.07 -0.17 -1.94
N LEU A 14 7.68 -1.09 -1.21
CA LEU A 14 8.10 -2.41 -1.68
C LEU A 14 7.09 -3.45 -1.19
N ILE A 15 6.50 -4.18 -2.10
CA ILE A 15 5.54 -5.24 -1.77
C ILE A 15 6.30 -6.47 -1.30
N ILE A 16 5.88 -7.03 -0.17
CA ILE A 16 6.42 -8.27 0.43
C ILE A 16 5.50 -9.45 0.13
N SER A 17 4.20 -9.18 0.09
CA SER A 17 3.14 -10.17 -0.09
C SER A 17 1.99 -9.53 -0.87
N PRO A 18 1.23 -10.29 -1.67
CA PRO A 18 1.36 -11.73 -1.97
C PRO A 18 2.48 -12.06 -2.98
N ALA A 19 2.84 -13.35 -3.08
CA ALA A 19 4.02 -13.82 -3.82
C ALA A 19 4.08 -13.40 -5.31
N TYR A 20 2.94 -13.24 -5.99
CA TYR A 20 2.89 -12.86 -7.41
C TYR A 20 3.31 -11.41 -7.68
N VAL A 21 3.39 -10.58 -6.64
CA VAL A 21 3.81 -9.17 -6.67
C VAL A 21 4.91 -8.87 -5.66
N ALA A 22 5.36 -9.86 -4.90
CA ALA A 22 6.46 -9.72 -3.96
C ALA A 22 7.74 -9.25 -4.68
N GLY A 23 8.43 -8.30 -4.08
CA GLY A 23 9.62 -7.66 -4.65
C GLY A 23 9.33 -6.51 -5.62
N LYS A 24 8.06 -6.29 -6.01
CA LYS A 24 7.68 -5.16 -6.87
C LYS A 24 7.55 -3.88 -6.06
N SER A 25 7.85 -2.76 -6.71
CA SER A 25 7.60 -1.43 -6.15
C SER A 25 6.22 -0.93 -6.57
N GLY A 26 5.51 -0.28 -5.66
CA GLY A 26 4.24 0.39 -5.94
C GLY A 26 4.18 1.78 -5.32
N ILE A 27 3.12 2.51 -5.66
CA ILE A 27 2.79 3.82 -5.09
C ILE A 27 1.51 3.69 -4.28
N VAL A 28 1.49 4.25 -3.07
CA VAL A 28 0.28 4.31 -2.26
C VAL A 28 -0.70 5.30 -2.88
N CYS A 29 -1.90 4.84 -3.21
CA CYS A 29 -2.99 5.69 -3.68
C CYS A 29 -3.79 6.27 -2.51
N GLY A 30 -3.93 5.51 -1.42
CA GLY A 30 -4.67 5.90 -0.23
C GLY A 30 -5.17 4.71 0.58
N LYS A 31 -6.01 4.98 1.58
CA LYS A 31 -6.70 3.93 2.35
C LYS A 31 -7.89 3.39 1.56
N GLU A 32 -8.14 2.10 1.71
CA GLU A 32 -9.36 1.48 1.20
C GLU A 32 -10.56 1.93 2.04
N VAL A 33 -11.57 2.45 1.36
CA VAL A 33 -12.83 2.92 1.93
C VAL A 33 -13.96 2.08 1.34
N PHE A 34 -14.78 1.49 2.20
CA PHE A 34 -15.97 0.75 1.75
C PHE A 34 -17.06 1.71 1.27
N SER A 35 -18.04 1.18 0.54
CA SER A 35 -19.15 1.97 -0.01
C SER A 35 -20.01 2.66 1.05
N ASN A 36 -19.94 2.21 2.31
CA ASN A 36 -20.60 2.83 3.46
C ASN A 36 -19.77 3.96 4.11
N GLY A 37 -18.59 4.28 3.57
CA GLY A 37 -17.68 5.31 4.11
C GLY A 37 -16.74 4.82 5.22
N GLU A 38 -16.83 3.56 5.63
CA GLU A 38 -15.95 3.00 6.65
C GLU A 38 -14.57 2.65 6.08
N LEU A 39 -13.53 2.80 6.90
CA LEU A 39 -12.17 2.41 6.53
C LEU A 39 -12.00 0.90 6.72
N SER A 40 -11.54 0.21 5.68
CA SER A 40 -11.20 -1.21 5.73
C SER A 40 -9.94 -1.48 6.57
N GLY A 41 -9.10 -0.46 6.76
CA GLY A 41 -7.78 -0.58 7.40
C GLY A 41 -6.69 -1.08 6.45
N ARG A 42 -7.04 -1.37 5.20
CA ARG A 42 -6.12 -1.70 4.11
C ARG A 42 -5.73 -0.47 3.29
N TRP A 43 -4.68 -0.62 2.49
CA TRP A 43 -4.11 0.40 1.63
C TRP A 43 -4.20 -0.01 0.18
N LEU A 44 -4.58 0.93 -0.67
CA LEU A 44 -4.56 0.79 -2.11
C LEU A 44 -3.18 1.16 -2.63
N ILE A 45 -2.54 0.22 -3.31
CA ILE A 45 -1.20 0.38 -3.88
C ILE A 45 -1.26 0.08 -5.37
N GLU A 46 -0.80 1.03 -6.18
CA GLU A 46 -0.71 0.90 -7.63
C GLU A 46 0.68 0.43 -8.04
N ILE A 47 0.72 -0.61 -8.87
CA ILE A 47 1.92 -1.09 -9.56
C ILE A 47 1.84 -0.60 -11.00
N ALA A 48 2.42 0.57 -11.26
CA ALA A 48 2.34 1.23 -12.57
C ALA A 48 2.86 0.35 -13.72
N SER A 49 3.85 -0.51 -13.48
CA SER A 49 4.38 -1.44 -14.49
C SER A 49 3.37 -2.48 -14.97
N GLU A 50 2.31 -2.75 -14.21
CA GLU A 50 1.34 -3.82 -14.49
C GLU A 50 -0.10 -3.31 -14.59
N SER A 51 -0.30 -1.98 -14.53
CA SER A 51 -1.64 -1.36 -14.50
C SER A 51 -2.56 -2.03 -13.45
N LEU A 52 -1.99 -2.40 -12.30
CA LEU A 52 -2.65 -3.19 -11.27
C LEU A 52 -2.74 -2.38 -9.97
N VAL A 53 -3.91 -2.39 -9.34
CA VAL A 53 -4.12 -1.83 -7.99
C VAL A 53 -4.43 -2.96 -7.03
N LEU A 54 -3.76 -2.95 -5.88
CA LEU A 54 -3.89 -3.96 -4.84
C LEU A 54 -4.36 -3.36 -3.53
N SER A 55 -5.21 -4.10 -2.84
CA SER A 55 -5.61 -3.83 -1.46
C SER A 55 -4.74 -4.66 -0.52
N LEU A 56 -3.80 -4.00 0.17
CA LEU A 56 -2.78 -4.63 1.01
C LEU A 56 -2.84 -4.14 2.46
N SER A 57 -2.51 -5.03 3.40
CA SER A 57 -2.31 -4.63 4.80
C SER A 57 -0.96 -3.93 4.97
N VAL A 58 -0.81 -3.13 6.02
CA VAL A 58 0.47 -2.46 6.35
C VAL A 58 1.63 -3.45 6.56
N ASN A 59 1.33 -4.73 6.85
CA ASN A 59 2.33 -5.78 7.01
C ASN A 59 2.76 -6.42 5.68
N ASP A 60 2.00 -6.21 4.61
CA ASP A 60 2.24 -6.81 3.29
C ASP A 60 3.22 -5.98 2.43
N PHE A 61 3.60 -4.79 2.90
CA PHE A 61 4.53 -3.90 2.20
C PHE A 61 5.42 -3.15 3.18
N LYS A 62 6.54 -2.61 2.67
CA LYS A 62 7.44 -1.73 3.40
C LYS A 62 7.55 -0.39 2.69
N MET A 63 7.60 0.70 3.44
CA MET A 63 7.94 2.00 2.87
C MET A 63 9.38 1.99 2.37
N LEU A 64 9.56 2.47 1.15
CA LEU A 64 10.85 2.83 0.62
C LEU A 64 11.02 4.31 0.94
N ASN A 65 11.55 4.60 2.14
CA ASN A 65 11.85 5.98 2.54
C ASN A 65 12.72 6.68 1.48
N LYS A 66 12.49 7.99 1.35
CA LYS A 66 13.19 8.90 0.45
C LYS A 66 14.57 9.30 1.00
#